data_AF-A0A2Z2P206-F1
#
_entry.id   AF-A0A2Z2P206-F1
#
_cell.length_a   1.000
_cell.length_b   1.000
_cell.length_c   1.000
_cell.angle_alpha   90.00
_cell.angle_beta   90.00
_cell.angle_gamma   90.00
#
_symmetry.space_group_name_H-M   'P 1'
#
loop_
_entity.id
_entity.type
_entity.pdbx_description
1 polymer ?
#
loop_
_entity_poly.entity_id
_entity_poly.type
_entity_poly.pdbx_seq_one_letter_code
_entity_poly.pdbx_strand_id
1 'polypeptide(L)'
;MPLYTLWETGTRNQIVFAAVHCTGGDLLIASATLMVALLLFGNNQWPSETFGAVTLSMIILGIGYTVFSEWLNIVIRQSWAYSEAMPIVPVLEVGLSPLLQWIVVPSAAIWWARRAVVVQ
;
A
#
# COMPACT_ATOMS: atom_id res chain seq x y z
N MET A 1 5.83 -14.73 1.42
CA MET A 1 6.52 -13.44 1.64
C MET A 1 8.02 -13.71 1.84
N PRO A 2 8.76 -14.11 0.80
CA PRO A 2 10.16 -14.53 0.95
C PRO A 2 11.10 -13.41 1.43
N LEU A 3 10.65 -12.16 1.40
CA LEU A 3 11.40 -10.98 1.83
C LEU A 3 11.31 -10.72 3.34
N TYR A 4 10.48 -11.47 4.08
CA TYR A 4 10.30 -11.32 5.52
C TYR A 4 10.76 -12.58 6.25
N THR A 5 11.44 -12.39 7.38
CA THR A 5 11.97 -13.46 8.25
C THR A 5 10.91 -14.45 8.75
N LEU A 6 9.63 -14.03 8.77
CA LEU A 6 8.49 -14.87 9.12
C LEU A 6 8.26 -16.04 8.14
N TRP A 7 8.76 -15.94 6.90
CA TRP A 7 8.66 -17.00 5.90
C TRP A 7 9.64 -18.16 6.17
N GLU A 8 10.78 -17.88 6.79
CA GLU A 8 11.78 -18.89 7.13
C GLU A 8 11.55 -19.51 8.52
N THR A 9 10.91 -18.76 9.43
CA THR A 9 10.78 -19.15 10.85
C THR A 9 9.35 -19.50 11.28
N GLY A 10 8.34 -19.08 10.52
CA GLY A 10 6.93 -19.23 10.88
C GLY A 10 6.33 -20.59 10.50
N THR A 11 5.46 -21.11 11.37
CA THR A 11 4.61 -22.26 11.02
C THR A 11 3.63 -21.90 9.90
N ARG A 12 3.17 -22.89 9.12
CA ARG A 12 2.26 -22.68 7.97
C ARG A 12 1.01 -21.86 8.33
N ASN A 13 0.46 -22.03 9.54
CA ASN A 13 -0.68 -21.26 10.03
C ASN A 13 -0.34 -19.80 10.33
N GLN A 14 0.85 -19.51 10.86
CA GLN A 14 1.31 -18.13 11.10
C GLN A 14 1.53 -17.40 9.78
N ILE A 15 2.06 -18.08 8.77
CA ILE A 15 2.25 -17.50 7.43
C ILE A 15 0.91 -17.13 6.80
N VAL A 16 -0.09 -18.03 6.86
CA VAL A 16 -1.44 -17.76 6.31
C VAL A 16 -2.11 -16.63 7.08
N PHE A 17 -2.06 -16.65 8.42
CA PHE A 17 -2.62 -15.58 9.24
C PHE A 17 -1.98 -14.23 8.94
N ALA A 18 -0.65 -14.16 8.85
CA ALA A 18 0.07 -12.94 8.51
C ALA A 18 -0.32 -12.44 7.12
N ALA A 19 -0.41 -13.33 6.11
CA ALA A 19 -0.82 -12.94 4.76
C ALA A 19 -2.23 -12.35 4.73
N VAL A 20 -3.20 -12.98 5.43
CA VAL A 20 -4.58 -12.49 5.52
C VAL A 20 -4.64 -11.17 6.27
N HIS A 21 -3.95 -11.06 7.41
CA HIS A 21 -3.92 -9.84 8.21
C HIS A 21 -3.29 -8.67 7.43
N CYS A 22 -2.17 -8.90 6.73
CA CYS A 22 -1.53 -7.89 5.88
C CYS A 22 -2.46 -7.46 4.73
N THR A 23 -3.07 -8.42 4.03
CA THR A 23 -4.00 -8.11 2.94
C THR A 23 -5.21 -7.31 3.42
N GLY A 24 -5.75 -7.68 4.60
CA GLY A 24 -6.83 -6.93 5.23
C GLY A 24 -6.44 -5.50 5.59
N GLY A 25 -5.25 -5.31 6.16
CA GLY A 25 -4.68 -3.99 6.44
C GLY A 25 -4.51 -3.15 5.18
N ASP A 26 -3.92 -3.72 4.13
CA ASP A 26 -3.69 -3.05 2.86
C ASP A 26 -4.99 -2.60 2.20
N LEU A 27 -6.03 -3.46 2.22
CA LEU A 27 -7.36 -3.12 1.71
C LEU A 27 -7.99 -1.95 2.49
N LEU A 28 -7.85 -1.94 3.82
CA LEU A 28 -8.36 -0.86 4.65
C LEU A 28 -7.65 0.47 4.34
N ILE A 29 -6.32 0.45 4.24
CA ILE A 29 -5.53 1.64 3.91
C ILE A 29 -5.87 2.12 2.50
N ALA A 30 -5.97 1.22 1.52
CA ALA A 30 -6.30 1.57 0.15
C ALA A 30 -7.71 2.18 0.04
N SER A 31 -8.68 1.63 0.77
CA SER A 31 -10.04 2.16 0.82
C SER A 31 -10.10 3.53 1.50
N ALA A 32 -9.40 3.71 2.62
CA ALA A 32 -9.33 4.98 3.34
C ALA A 32 -8.67 6.08 2.50
N THR A 33 -7.53 5.77 1.87
CA THR A 33 -6.81 6.70 1.00
C THR A 33 -7.61 7.06 -0.26
N LEU A 34 -8.32 6.11 -0.86
CA LEU A 34 -9.26 6.38 -1.95
C LEU A 34 -10.38 7.32 -1.50
N MET A 35 -11.00 7.03 -0.35
CA MET A 35 -12.09 7.86 0.20
C MET A 35 -11.62 9.30 0.43
N VAL A 36 -10.46 9.49 1.07
CA VAL A 36 -9.88 10.82 1.28
C VAL A 36 -9.56 11.50 -0.06
N ALA A 37 -8.98 10.79 -1.02
CA ALA A 37 -8.66 11.34 -2.34
C ALA A 37 -9.92 11.77 -3.10
N LEU A 38 -11.01 11.01 -3.04
CA LEU A 38 -12.30 11.36 -3.63
C LEU A 38 -12.97 12.55 -2.92
N LEU A 39 -12.86 12.65 -1.60
CA LEU A 39 -13.38 13.80 -0.87
C LEU A 39 -12.63 15.10 -1.20
N LEU A 40 -11.33 15.02 -1.47
CA LEU A 40 -10.49 16.19 -1.78
C LEU A 40 -10.52 16.58 -3.26
N PHE A 41 -10.55 15.60 -4.17
CA PHE A 41 -10.33 15.81 -5.61
C PHE A 41 -11.38 15.13 -6.50
N GLY A 42 -12.29 14.34 -5.93
CA GLY A 42 -13.37 13.71 -6.66
C GLY A 42 -14.38 14.75 -7.15
N ASN A 43 -14.97 14.47 -8.30
CA ASN A 43 -16.08 15.24 -8.85
C ASN A 43 -17.14 14.29 -9.41
N ASN A 44 -18.28 14.83 -9.85
CA ASN A 44 -19.40 14.02 -10.37
C ASN A 44 -19.08 13.26 -11.67
N GLN A 45 -17.97 13.58 -12.33
CA GLN A 45 -17.53 12.94 -13.56
C GLN A 45 -16.41 11.92 -13.31
N TRP A 46 -15.95 11.76 -12.08
CA TRP A 46 -15.00 10.72 -11.74
C TRP A 46 -15.59 9.34 -12.04
N PRO A 47 -14.82 8.41 -12.65
CA PRO A 47 -13.38 8.41 -12.88
C PRO A 47 -12.91 8.96 -14.24
N SER A 48 -13.77 9.58 -15.06
CA SER A 48 -13.36 10.12 -16.36
C SER A 48 -12.54 11.40 -16.21
N GLU A 49 -12.94 12.27 -15.28
CA GLU A 49 -12.20 13.45 -14.83
C GLU A 49 -11.46 13.19 -13.50
N THR A 50 -10.49 14.05 -13.18
CA THR A 50 -9.69 14.06 -11.93
C THR A 50 -8.97 12.77 -11.55
N PHE A 51 -8.95 11.74 -12.41
CA PHE A 51 -8.30 10.45 -12.18
C PHE A 51 -6.83 10.57 -11.74
N GLY A 52 -6.08 11.50 -12.35
CA GLY A 52 -4.67 11.71 -12.06
C GLY A 52 -4.45 12.29 -10.66
N ALA A 53 -5.29 13.26 -10.25
CA ALA A 53 -5.25 13.85 -8.92
C ALA A 53 -5.59 12.80 -7.86
N VAL A 54 -6.67 12.04 -8.05
CA VAL A 54 -7.09 10.97 -7.12
C VAL A 54 -6.00 9.90 -6.98
N THR A 55 -5.42 9.44 -8.10
CA THR A 55 -4.34 8.43 -8.09
C THR A 55 -3.11 8.96 -7.37
N LEU A 56 -2.67 10.19 -7.67
CA LEU A 56 -1.50 10.80 -7.04
C LEU A 56 -1.70 10.97 -5.54
N SER A 57 -2.89 11.40 -5.11
CA SER A 57 -3.23 11.51 -3.69
C SER A 57 -3.21 10.16 -2.98
N MET A 58 -3.75 9.10 -3.59
CA MET A 58 -3.66 7.75 -3.04
C MET A 58 -2.21 7.29 -2.87
N ILE A 59 -1.35 7.54 -3.87
CA ILE A 59 0.08 7.21 -3.81
C ILE A 59 0.76 7.95 -2.66
N ILE A 60 0.56 9.27 -2.55
CA ILE A 60 1.17 10.10 -1.50
C ILE A 60 0.71 9.65 -0.11
N LEU A 61 -0.60 9.43 0.06
CA LEU A 61 -1.15 9.00 1.34
C LEU A 61 -0.68 7.57 1.71
N GLY A 62 -0.63 6.66 0.75
CA GLY A 62 -0.16 5.28 0.95
C GLY A 62 1.32 5.21 1.31
N ILE A 63 2.17 5.96 0.60
CA ILE A 63 3.60 6.10 0.93
C ILE A 63 3.75 6.72 2.32
N GLY A 64 3.05 7.83 2.60
CA GLY A 64 3.11 8.51 3.90
C GLY A 64 2.70 7.60 5.05
N TYR A 65 1.61 6.84 4.88
CA TYR A 65 1.19 5.84 5.86
C TYR A 65 2.24 4.75 6.05
N THR A 66 2.83 4.24 4.96
CA THR A 66 3.86 3.19 5.03
C THR A 66 5.06 3.67 5.82
N VAL A 67 5.59 4.84 5.50
CA VAL A 67 6.72 5.47 6.21
C VAL A 67 6.38 5.64 7.70
N PHE A 68 5.19 6.15 8.02
CA PHE A 68 4.75 6.29 9.41
C PHE A 68 4.65 4.94 10.14
N SER A 69 4.06 3.93 9.51
CA SER A 69 3.85 2.61 10.10
C SER A 69 5.16 1.85 10.34
N GLU A 70 6.12 2.01 9.44
CA GLU A 70 7.45 1.43 9.54
C GLU A 70 8.28 2.12 10.61
N TRP A 71 8.27 3.44 10.65
CA TRP A 71 8.90 4.20 11.73
C TRP A 71 8.36 3.76 13.10
N LEU A 72 7.03 3.61 13.23
CA LEU A 72 6.41 3.15 14.47
C LEU A 72 6.79 1.70 14.81
N ASN A 73 6.92 0.82 13.81
CA ASN A 73 7.31 -0.57 14.04
C ASN A 73 8.79 -0.72 14.41
N ILE A 74 9.70 0.02 13.75
CA ILE A 74 11.15 -0.08 13.98
C ILE A 74 11.55 0.61 15.29
N VAL A 75 11.09 1.86 15.50
CA VAL A 75 11.54 2.68 16.63
C VAL A 75 10.79 2.34 17.91
N ILE A 76 9.49 2.08 17.83
CA ILE A 76 8.65 1.93 19.04
C ILE A 76 8.39 0.46 19.35
N ARG A 77 8.07 -0.37 18.34
CA ARG A 77 7.58 -1.74 18.61
C ARG A 77 8.64 -2.84 18.48
N GLN A 78 9.77 -2.60 17.81
CA GLN A 78 10.83 -3.60 17.54
C GLN A 78 10.26 -4.97 17.11
N SER A 79 9.16 -4.93 16.36
CA SER A 79 8.23 -6.06 16.26
C SER A 79 8.65 -7.10 15.20
N TRP A 80 9.40 -6.68 14.19
CA TRP A 80 9.88 -7.52 13.09
C TRP A 80 11.06 -6.84 12.38
N ALA A 81 11.95 -7.63 11.79
CA ALA A 81 13.05 -7.15 10.96
C ALA A 81 12.91 -7.65 9.52
N TYR A 82 13.32 -6.81 8.57
CA TYR A 82 13.46 -7.20 7.16
C TYR A 82 14.51 -8.29 7.00
N SER A 83 14.30 -9.22 6.06
CA SER A 83 15.36 -10.16 5.68
C SER A 83 16.44 -9.44 4.85
N GLU A 84 17.64 -10.01 4.78
CA GLU A 84 18.75 -9.47 3.98
C GLU A 84 18.39 -9.33 2.49
N ALA A 85 17.40 -10.09 2.00
CA ALA A 85 16.95 -10.04 0.61
C ALA A 85 16.07 -8.82 0.29
N MET A 86 15.62 -8.04 1.27
CA MET A 86 14.75 -6.89 1.05
C MET A 86 15.56 -5.60 0.83
N PRO A 87 15.56 -5.02 -0.37
CA PRO A 87 16.22 -3.75 -0.60
C PRO A 87 15.50 -2.63 0.18
N ILE A 88 16.27 -1.89 0.96
CA ILE A 88 15.79 -0.75 1.77
C ILE A 88 16.11 0.54 1.04
N VAL A 89 15.17 1.50 1.02
CA VAL A 89 15.41 2.84 0.52
C VAL A 89 16.19 3.63 1.57
N PRO A 90 17.46 4.01 1.35
CA PRO A 90 18.34 4.53 2.41
C PRO A 90 17.87 5.83 3.06
N VAL A 91 17.09 6.64 2.34
CA VAL A 91 16.59 7.94 2.83
C VAL A 91 15.37 7.76 3.73
N LEU A 92 14.55 6.75 3.46
CA LEU A 92 13.29 6.53 4.18
C LEU A 92 13.42 5.41 5.23
N GLU A 93 14.47 4.58 5.14
CA GLU A 93 14.67 3.38 5.95
C GLU A 93 13.49 2.38 5.87
N VAL A 94 12.72 2.47 4.77
CA VAL A 94 11.58 1.60 4.47
C VAL A 94 11.94 0.64 3.35
N GLY A 95 11.41 -0.58 3.40
CA GLY A 95 11.61 -1.55 2.33
C GLY A 95 10.98 -1.13 1.00
N LEU A 96 11.62 -1.50 -0.11
CA LEU A 96 11.19 -1.09 -1.45
C LEU A 96 9.85 -1.70 -1.87
N SER A 97 9.57 -2.94 -1.48
CA SER A 97 8.35 -3.64 -1.91
C SER A 97 7.04 -2.99 -1.43
N PRO A 98 6.87 -2.60 -0.15
CA PRO A 98 5.66 -1.88 0.27
C PRO A 98 5.53 -0.51 -0.41
N LEU A 99 6.64 0.19 -0.69
CA LEU A 99 6.59 1.44 -1.45
C LEU A 99 6.10 1.22 -2.88
N LEU A 100 6.61 0.20 -3.57
CA LEU A 100 6.17 -0.16 -4.91
C LEU A 100 4.70 -0.58 -4.93
N GLN A 101 4.21 -1.27 -3.90
CA GLN A 101 2.80 -1.65 -3.78
C GLN A 101 1.89 -0.41 -3.83
N TRP A 102 2.22 0.64 -3.09
CA TRP A 102 1.44 1.89 -3.08
C TRP A 102 1.52 2.69 -4.36
N ILE A 103 2.45 2.38 -5.27
CA ILE A 103 2.50 2.96 -6.61
C ILE A 103 1.70 2.10 -7.58
N VAL A 104 1.96 0.80 -7.62
CA VAL A 104 1.41 -0.13 -8.61
C VAL A 104 -0.08 -0.38 -8.39
N VAL A 105 -0.49 -0.68 -7.16
CA VAL A 105 -1.87 -1.12 -6.87
C VAL A 105 -2.88 0.00 -7.10
N PRO A 106 -2.72 1.23 -6.56
CA PRO A 106 -3.65 2.32 -6.84
C PRO A 106 -3.70 2.68 -8.33
N SER A 107 -2.55 2.74 -8.99
CA SER A 107 -2.48 3.06 -10.43
C SER A 107 -3.24 2.04 -11.28
N ALA A 108 -3.04 0.74 -11.02
CA ALA A 108 -3.74 -0.32 -11.73
C ALA A 108 -5.25 -0.31 -11.44
N ALA A 109 -5.64 -0.11 -10.18
CA ALA A 109 -7.04 -0.07 -9.77
C ALA A 109 -7.80 1.10 -10.42
N ILE A 110 -7.26 2.31 -10.37
CA ILE A 110 -7.89 3.49 -10.98
C ILE A 110 -7.89 3.40 -12.51
N TRP A 111 -6.82 2.90 -13.11
CA TRP A 111 -6.79 2.66 -14.56
C TRP A 111 -7.91 1.71 -15.00
N TRP A 112 -8.12 0.62 -14.26
CA TRP A 112 -9.19 -0.32 -14.57
C TRP A 112 -10.58 0.29 -14.35
N ALA A 113 -10.80 1.03 -13.26
CA ALA A 113 -12.04 1.73 -12.99
C ALA A 113 -12.40 2.74 -14.10
N ARG A 114 -11.41 3.51 -14.57
CA ARG A 114 -11.58 4.44 -15.70
C ARG A 114 -11.97 3.69 -16.97
N ARG A 115 -11.33 2.56 -17.26
CA ARG A 115 -11.59 1.78 -18.47
C ARG A 115 -13.01 1.18 -18.47
N ALA A 116 -13.52 0.78 -17.31
CA ALA A 116 -14.89 0.25 -17.20
C ALA A 116 -15.96 1.31 -17.49
N VAL A 117 -15.71 2.57 -17.13
CA VAL A 117 -16.66 3.69 -17.32
C VAL A 117 -16.60 4.26 -18.74
N VAL A 118 -15.42 4.31 -19.38
CA VAL A 118 -15.27 4.84 -20.76
C VAL A 118 -15.81 3.89 -21.84
N VAL A 119 -16.01 2.61 -21.52
CA VAL A 119 -16.52 1.60 -22.46
C VAL A 119 -18.06 1.49 -22.44
N GLN A 120 -18.74 2.25 -21.58
CA GLN A 120 -20.20 2.38 -21.54
C GLN A 120 -20.67 3.58 -22.35
#